data_AF-A0A6B3G929-F1
#
_entry.id   AF-A0A6B3G929-F1
#
_cell.length_a   1.000
_cell.length_b   1.000
_cell.length_c   1.000
_cell.angle_alpha   90.00
_cell.angle_beta   90.00
_cell.angle_gamma   90.00
#
_symmetry.space_group_name_H-M   'P 1'
#
loop_
_entity.id
_entity.type
_entity.pdbx_description
1 polymer ?
#
loop_
_entity_poly.entity_id
_entity_poly.type
_entity_poly.pdbx_seq_one_letter_code
_entity_poly.pdbx_strand_id
1 'polypeptide(L)'
;KVDATLANAKVLAGWPAGELDELIWSYAPDPAGRPAPRTLSDVPAVTPESTALAKELKKRSIRFVGPTTAYALMQACGLVDDHLADCVARGGGSAPS
;
A
#
# COMPACT_ATOMS: atom_id res chain seq x y z
N LYS A 1 9.44 -11.83 14.10
CA LYS A 1 9.36 -10.95 12.91
C LYS A 1 10.51 -11.21 11.93
N VAL A 2 11.75 -11.40 12.41
CA VAL A 2 12.92 -11.75 11.56
C VAL A 2 12.66 -12.92 10.62
N ASP A 3 12.12 -14.04 11.11
CA ASP A 3 11.82 -15.21 10.26
C ASP A 3 10.78 -14.94 9.16
N ALA A 4 9.85 -14.04 9.44
CA ALA A 4 8.87 -13.60 8.46
C ALA A 4 9.49 -12.75 7.37
N THR A 5 10.36 -11.81 7.74
CA THR A 5 11.14 -11.04 6.77
C THR A 5 11.97 -11.95 5.87
N LEU A 6 12.68 -12.93 6.44
CA LEU A 6 13.49 -13.87 5.65
C LEU A 6 12.63 -14.73 4.71
N ALA A 7 11.49 -15.25 5.19
CA ALA A 7 10.62 -16.03 4.33
C ALA A 7 9.97 -15.20 3.22
N ASN A 8 9.52 -13.98 3.52
CA ASN A 8 8.96 -13.08 2.53
C ASN A 8 10.01 -12.76 1.45
N ALA A 9 11.27 -12.49 1.84
CA ALA A 9 12.36 -12.25 0.90
C ALA A 9 12.62 -13.45 -0.01
N LYS A 10 12.59 -14.68 0.53
CA LYS A 10 12.72 -15.90 -0.28
C LYS A 10 11.57 -16.08 -1.27
N VAL A 11 10.34 -15.77 -0.86
CA VAL A 11 9.17 -15.81 -1.75
C VAL A 11 9.33 -14.78 -2.87
N LEU A 12 9.66 -13.54 -2.53
CA LEU A 12 9.81 -12.44 -3.50
C LEU A 12 11.00 -12.64 -4.45
N ALA A 13 12.08 -13.28 -4.00
CA ALA A 13 13.22 -13.60 -4.88
C ALA A 13 12.85 -14.59 -6.00
N GLY A 14 11.75 -15.33 -5.85
CA GLY A 14 11.21 -16.20 -6.89
C GLY A 14 10.26 -15.48 -7.86
N TRP A 15 9.92 -14.22 -7.61
CA TRP A 15 9.05 -13.46 -8.50
C TRP A 15 9.86 -12.78 -9.60
N PRO A 16 9.32 -12.68 -10.82
CA PRO A 16 9.79 -11.72 -11.82
C PRO A 16 10.05 -10.33 -11.25
N ALA A 17 11.10 -9.68 -11.75
CA ALA A 17 11.38 -8.29 -11.43
C ALA A 17 10.18 -7.40 -11.82
N GLY A 18 9.80 -6.47 -10.95
CA GLY A 18 8.66 -5.56 -11.16
C GLY A 18 7.30 -6.15 -10.79
N GLU A 19 7.12 -7.47 -10.68
CA GLU A 19 5.80 -8.07 -10.42
C GLU A 19 5.20 -7.61 -9.09
N LEU A 20 6.03 -7.43 -8.05
CA LEU A 20 5.55 -6.91 -6.77
C LEU A 20 4.99 -5.50 -6.90
N ASP A 21 5.68 -4.64 -7.65
CA ASP A 21 5.30 -3.25 -7.84
C ASP A 21 4.02 -3.17 -8.69
N GLU A 22 3.97 -3.89 -9.80
CA GLU A 22 2.77 -4.02 -10.64
C GLU A 22 1.57 -4.53 -9.84
N LEU A 23 1.78 -5.58 -9.01
CA LEU A 23 0.73 -6.10 -8.15
C LEU A 23 0.24 -5.02 -7.19
N ILE A 24 1.13 -4.34 -6.48
CA ILE A 24 0.76 -3.31 -5.51
C ILE A 24 -0.02 -2.19 -6.23
N TRP A 25 0.50 -1.67 -7.34
CA TRP A 25 -0.14 -0.60 -8.13
C TRP A 25 -1.47 -1.01 -8.76
N SER A 26 -1.71 -2.30 -9.04
CA SER A 26 -3.02 -2.78 -9.51
C SER A 26 -4.16 -2.60 -8.49
N TYR A 27 -3.81 -2.35 -7.21
CA TYR A 27 -4.76 -2.01 -6.15
C TYR A 27 -4.80 -0.51 -5.81
N ALA A 28 -4.11 0.36 -6.58
CA ALA A 28 -4.19 1.79 -6.35
C ALA A 28 -5.64 2.29 -6.54
N PRO A 29 -6.23 2.98 -5.54
CA PRO A 29 -7.57 3.54 -5.69
C PRO A 29 -7.56 4.74 -6.64
N ASP A 30 -8.73 5.07 -7.20
CA ASP A 30 -8.91 6.29 -7.99
C ASP A 30 -8.65 7.54 -7.12
N PRO A 31 -7.64 8.38 -7.47
CA PRO A 31 -7.37 9.61 -6.75
C PRO A 31 -8.55 10.59 -6.72
N ALA A 32 -9.40 10.59 -7.75
CA ALA A 32 -10.54 11.51 -7.84
C ALA A 32 -11.60 11.26 -6.74
N GLY A 33 -11.69 10.02 -6.23
CA GLY A 33 -12.60 9.65 -5.14
C GLY A 33 -12.07 9.92 -3.73
N ARG A 34 -10.86 10.49 -3.60
CA ARG A 34 -10.14 10.62 -2.33
C ARG A 34 -9.79 12.09 -2.05
N PRO A 35 -10.74 12.89 -1.53
CA PRO A 35 -10.47 14.27 -1.16
C PRO A 35 -9.43 14.34 -0.04
N ALA A 36 -8.67 15.44 0.00
CA ALA A 36 -7.66 15.66 1.02
C ALA A 36 -8.26 15.61 2.44
N PRO A 37 -7.73 14.79 3.36
CA PRO A 37 -8.16 14.81 4.75
C PRO A 37 -7.85 16.18 5.37
N ARG A 38 -8.72 16.66 6.25
CA ARG A 38 -8.50 17.93 6.97
C ARG A 38 -7.94 17.67 8.37
N THR A 39 -8.18 16.49 8.90
CA THR A 39 -7.72 16.01 10.20
C THR A 39 -7.24 14.57 10.09
N LEU A 40 -6.43 14.12 11.06
CA LEU A 40 -5.99 12.73 11.12
C LEU A 40 -7.15 11.73 11.29
N SER A 41 -8.25 12.18 11.89
CA SER A 41 -9.47 11.36 12.05
C SER A 41 -10.20 11.11 10.73
N ASP A 42 -9.93 11.91 9.70
CA ASP A 42 -10.48 11.71 8.36
C ASP A 42 -9.73 10.60 7.59
N VAL A 43 -8.55 10.20 8.06
CA VAL A 43 -7.75 9.13 7.45
C VAL A 43 -8.26 7.78 7.98
N PRO A 44 -8.74 6.87 7.10
CA PRO A 44 -9.27 5.59 7.54
C PRO A 44 -8.14 4.67 8.04
N ALA A 45 -8.47 3.74 8.94
CA ALA A 45 -7.49 2.75 9.40
C ALA A 45 -7.21 1.63 8.38
N VAL A 46 -8.17 1.38 7.47
CA VAL A 46 -8.14 0.38 6.40
C VAL A 46 -9.05 0.84 5.25
N THR A 47 -8.84 0.30 4.04
CA THR A 47 -9.74 0.51 2.90
C THR A 47 -10.15 -0.82 2.25
N PRO A 48 -11.16 -0.83 1.37
CA PRO A 48 -11.47 -2.02 0.57
C PRO A 48 -10.25 -2.52 -0.23
N GLU A 49 -9.49 -1.61 -0.83
CA GLU A 49 -8.30 -1.91 -1.62
C GLU A 49 -7.19 -2.48 -0.74
N SER A 50 -6.94 -1.91 0.44
CA SER A 50 -5.92 -2.42 1.37
C SER A 50 -6.27 -3.82 1.88
N THR A 51 -7.57 -4.09 2.09
CA THR A 51 -8.07 -5.42 2.45
C THR A 51 -7.87 -6.42 1.32
N ALA A 52 -8.13 -6.02 0.09
CA ALA A 52 -7.95 -6.85 -1.10
C ALA A 52 -6.45 -7.16 -1.36
N LEU A 53 -5.59 -6.15 -1.29
CA LEU A 53 -4.14 -6.30 -1.41
C LEU A 53 -3.58 -7.22 -0.32
N ALA A 54 -3.97 -7.03 0.94
CA ALA A 54 -3.56 -7.92 2.04
C ALA A 54 -3.97 -9.38 1.80
N LYS A 55 -5.17 -9.61 1.25
CA LYS A 55 -5.65 -10.96 0.91
C LYS A 55 -4.81 -11.57 -0.21
N GLU A 56 -4.48 -10.80 -1.24
CA GLU A 56 -3.72 -11.29 -2.39
C GLU A 56 -2.26 -11.60 -2.00
N LEU A 57 -1.60 -10.70 -1.28
CA LEU A 57 -0.26 -10.94 -0.76
C LEU A 57 -0.19 -12.19 0.13
N LYS A 58 -1.20 -12.41 0.99
CA LYS A 58 -1.30 -13.63 1.80
C LYS A 58 -1.44 -14.91 0.96
N LYS A 59 -2.26 -14.89 -0.10
CA LYS A 59 -2.38 -16.03 -1.03
C LYS A 59 -1.06 -16.34 -1.70
N ARG A 60 -0.26 -15.31 -2.00
CA ARG A 60 1.08 -15.44 -2.57
C ARG A 60 2.16 -15.69 -1.50
N SER A 61 1.77 -16.19 -0.33
CA SER A 61 2.67 -16.59 0.78
C SER A 61 3.45 -15.45 1.46
N ILE A 62 3.08 -14.19 1.24
CA ILE A 62 3.62 -13.06 2.00
C ILE A 62 2.97 -13.00 3.38
N ARG A 63 3.80 -12.95 4.43
CA ARG A 63 3.37 -13.01 5.83
C ARG A 63 3.39 -11.64 6.49
N PHE A 64 2.65 -11.50 7.59
CA PHE A 64 2.54 -10.26 8.39
C PHE A 64 1.98 -9.03 7.64
N VAL A 65 1.19 -9.26 6.59
CA VAL A 65 0.49 -8.22 5.85
C VAL A 65 -1.01 -8.26 6.13
N GLY A 66 -1.45 -7.59 7.20
CA GLY A 66 -2.87 -7.35 7.46
C GLY A 66 -3.41 -6.15 6.67
N PRO A 67 -4.74 -5.92 6.61
CA PRO A 67 -5.31 -4.75 5.91
C PRO A 67 -4.73 -3.41 6.35
N THR A 68 -4.43 -3.22 7.63
CA THR A 68 -3.77 -2.01 8.15
C THR A 68 -2.32 -1.90 7.65
N THR A 69 -1.57 -2.99 7.66
CA THR A 69 -0.20 -3.02 7.13
C THR A 69 -0.17 -2.72 5.63
N ALA A 70 -1.12 -3.29 4.88
CA ALA A 70 -1.26 -3.03 3.45
C ALA A 70 -1.66 -1.57 3.19
N TYR A 71 -2.48 -0.97 4.05
CA TYR A 71 -2.83 0.45 3.92
C TYR A 71 -1.62 1.36 4.20
N ALA A 72 -0.85 1.06 5.25
CA ALA A 72 0.40 1.76 5.52
C ALA A 72 1.41 1.63 4.37
N LEU A 73 1.46 0.46 3.69
CA LEU A 73 2.27 0.27 2.49
C LEU A 73 1.78 1.17 1.34
N MET A 74 0.47 1.24 1.10
CA MET A 74 -0.11 2.12 0.07
C MET A 74 0.24 3.59 0.32
N GLN A 75 0.16 4.04 1.57
CA GLN A 75 0.56 5.39 1.96
C GLN A 75 2.06 5.64 1.74
N ALA A 76 2.90 4.71 2.21
CA ALA A 76 4.36 4.85 2.11
C ALA A 76 4.90 4.80 0.67
N CYS A 77 4.25 4.02 -0.20
CA CYS A 77 4.62 3.87 -1.60
C CYS A 77 3.93 4.88 -2.53
N GLY A 78 3.09 5.77 -2.00
CA GLY A 78 2.42 6.83 -2.78
C GLY A 78 1.23 6.37 -3.61
N LEU A 79 0.66 5.20 -3.33
CA LEU A 79 -0.60 4.75 -3.95
C LEU A 79 -1.79 5.56 -3.45
N VAL A 80 -1.68 6.11 -2.24
CA VAL A 80 -2.64 7.05 -1.66
C VAL A 80 -1.89 8.24 -1.08
N ASP A 81 -2.41 9.44 -1.34
CA ASP A 81 -1.91 10.69 -0.76
C ASP A 81 -2.86 11.15 0.35
N ASP A 82 -2.62 10.63 1.55
CA ASP A 82 -3.37 10.99 2.77
C ASP A 82 -2.69 12.12 3.56
N HIS A 83 -1.75 12.85 2.94
CA HIS A 83 -1.29 14.10 3.54
C HIS A 83 -2.47 15.05 3.73
N LEU A 84 -2.51 15.72 4.90
CA LEU A 84 -3.56 16.69 5.21
C LEU A 84 -3.59 17.80 4.14
N ALA A 85 -4.75 18.41 3.97
CA ALA A 85 -5.00 19.45 2.96
C ALA A 85 -4.02 20.63 3.03
N ASP A 86 -3.49 20.94 4.20
CA ASP A 86 -2.52 22.02 4.48
C ASP A 86 -1.06 21.52 4.56
N CYS A 87 -0.82 20.23 4.33
CA CYS A 87 0.51 19.66 4.40
C CYS A 87 1.36 20.05 3.17
N VAL A 88 2.56 20.58 3.43
CA VAL A 88 3.51 21.02 2.40
C VAL A 88 4.00 19.90 1.46
N ALA A 89 3.85 18.64 1.87
CA ALA A 89 4.31 17.47 1.10
C ALA A 89 3.22 16.85 0.20
N ARG A 90 1.99 17.37 0.25
CA ARG A 90 0.87 16.84 -0.54
C ARG A 90 1.10 17.06 -2.04
N GLY A 91 0.81 16.06 -2.86
CA GLY A 91 0.99 16.08 -4.32
C GLY A 91 2.32 15.54 -4.85
N GLY A 92 3.18 14.98 -3.98
CA GLY A 92 4.49 14.45 -4.37
C GLY A 92 4.52 12.98 -4.86
N GLY A 93 3.41 12.24 -4.71
CA GLY A 93 3.33 10.84 -5.14
C GLY A 93 2.75 10.69 -6.54
N SER A 94 3.60 10.47 -7.55
CA SER A 94 3.17 10.03 -8.88
C SER A 94 3.45 8.54 -9.06
N ALA A 95 2.56 7.81 -9.74
CA ALA A 95 2.81 6.42 -10.12
C ALA A 95 4.11 6.30 -10.95
N PRO A 96 4.93 5.26 -10.73
CA PRO A 96 6.08 5.00 -11.58
C PRO A 96 5.61 4.76 -13.01
N SER A 97 6.34 5.35 -13.96
CA SER A 97 6.08 5.29 -15.42
C SER A 97 6.44 3.93 -16.01
#